data_AF-Q18K20-F1
#
_entry.id   AF-Q18K20-F1
#
_cell.length_a   1.000
_cell.length_b   1.000
_cell.length_c   1.000
_cell.angle_alpha   90.00
_cell.angle_beta   90.00
_cell.angle_gamma   90.00
#
_symmetry.space_group_name_H-M   'P 1'
#
loop_
_entity.id
_entity.type
_entity.pdbx_description
1 polymer ?
#
loop_
_entity_poly.entity_id
_entity_poly.type
_entity_poly.pdbx_seq_one_letter_code
_entity_poly.pdbx_strand_id
1 'polypeptide(L)' 'MQRLGIVTQHVQHLLIARCDSNMKSPPSIGAHAIDESLSTVGRVVDVFGPTSQPYIAITPVETCSPAAILGEKIYAK' A
#
# COMPACT_ATOMS: atom_id res chain seq x y z
N MET A 1 -6.30 9.24 -8.54
CA MET A 1 -6.08 7.89 -7.99
C MET A 1 -4.84 7.33 -8.67
N GLN A 2 -3.84 6.94 -7.89
CA GLN A 2 -2.56 6.48 -8.39
C GLN A 2 -2.36 5.02 -7.99
N ARG A 3 -2.01 4.15 -8.94
CA ARG A 3 -1.61 2.78 -8.61
C ARG A 3 -0.31 2.81 -7.81
N LEU A 4 -0.32 2.17 -6.65
CA LEU A 4 0.85 2.05 -5.80
C LEU A 4 1.64 0.81 -6.19
N GLY A 5 0.97 -0.35 -6.16
CA GLY A 5 1.62 -1.62 -6.46
C GLY A 5 0.86 -2.79 -5.84
N ILE A 6 1.59 -3.77 -5.29
CA ILE A 6 1.02 -5.04 -4.77
C ILE A 6 1.45 -5.27 -3.33
N VAL A 7 0.54 -5.72 -2.46
CA VAL A 7 0.92 -6.15 -1.09
C VAL A 7 1.72 -7.43 -1.16
N THR A 8 2.94 -7.39 -0.64
CA THR A 8 3.83 -8.55 -0.62
C THR A 8 3.84 -9.25 0.72
N GLN A 9 3.64 -8.52 1.81
CA GLN A 9 3.84 -9.02 3.17
C GLN A 9 2.92 -8.34 4.17
N HIS A 10 2.68 -9.01 5.30
CA HIS A 10 2.11 -8.44 6.51
C HIS A 10 3.09 -8.65 7.66
N VAL A 11 3.46 -7.58 8.37
CA VAL A 11 4.45 -7.59 9.45
C VAL A 11 3.96 -6.72 10.59
N GLN A 12 3.82 -7.28 11.80
CA GLN A 12 3.47 -6.53 13.01
C GLN A 12 2.34 -5.49 12.79
N HIS A 13 1.21 -5.91 12.20
CA HIS A 13 0.06 -5.05 11.92
C HIS A 13 0.24 -4.02 10.79
N LEU A 14 1.31 -4.13 9.98
CA LEU A 14 1.52 -3.34 8.78
C LEU A 14 1.38 -4.20 7.53
N LEU A 15 0.75 -3.63 6.51
CA LEU A 15 0.80 -4.16 5.15
C LEU A 15 1.97 -3.52 4.42
N ILE A 16 2.81 -4.34 3.82
CA ILE A 16 3.94 -3.88 3.01
C ILE A 16 3.59 -4.08 1.55
N ALA A 17 3.55 -2.98 0.80
CA ALA A 17 3.34 -3.00 -0.64
C ALA A 17 4.62 -2.66 -1.38
N ARG A 18 4.89 -3.39 -2.46
CA ARG A 18 5.99 -3.06 -3.39
C ARG A 18 5.46 -2.15 -4.47
N CYS A 19 6.08 -0.97 -4.65
CA CYS A 19 5.67 -0.06 -5.71
C CYS A 19 5.90 -0.62 -7.11
N ASP A 20 5.09 -0.20 -8.07
CA ASP A 20 5.39 -0.45 -9.48
C ASP A 20 6.66 0.30 -9.92
N SER A 21 7.40 -0.28 -10.87
CA SER A 21 8.64 0.30 -11.40
C SER A 21 8.40 1.57 -12.24
N ASN A 22 7.18 1.80 -12.70
CA ASN A 22 6.78 2.97 -13.48
C ASN A 22 6.07 4.05 -12.63
N MET A 23 6.09 3.91 -11.31
CA MET A 23 5.49 4.88 -10.40
C MET A 23 6.19 6.23 -10.54
N LYS A 24 5.43 7.27 -10.88
CA LYS A 24 5.98 8.62 -11.13
C LYS A 24 6.47 9.32 -9.86
N SER A 25 5.77 9.11 -8.76
CA SER A 25 6.08 9.74 -7.47
C SER A 25 5.60 8.86 -6.32
N PRO A 26 6.33 8.77 -5.20
CA PRO A 26 5.87 8.06 -4.02
C PRO A 26 4.59 8.69 -3.45
N PRO A 27 3.71 7.90 -2.80
CA PRO A 27 2.57 8.47 -2.09
C PRO A 27 3.04 9.31 -0.92
N SER A 28 2.26 10.34 -0.60
CA SER A 28 2.45 11.09 0.63
C SER A 28 2.14 10.21 1.85
N ILE A 29 2.93 10.37 2.91
CA ILE A 29 2.58 9.82 4.22
C ILE A 29 1.21 10.38 4.63
N GLY A 30 0.35 9.50 5.12
CA GLY A 30 -1.01 9.81 5.49
C GLY A 30 -2.04 9.68 4.36
N ALA A 31 -1.64 9.34 3.12
CA ALA A 31 -2.56 9.06 2.02
C ALA A 31 -3.44 7.83 2.31
N HIS A 32 -4.65 7.80 1.76
CA HIS A 32 -5.53 6.64 1.87
C HIS A 32 -5.10 5.58 0.88
N ALA A 33 -4.90 4.35 1.37
CA ALA A 33 -4.70 3.17 0.57
C ALA A 33 -6.05 2.46 0.36
N ILE A 34 -6.37 2.16 -0.89
CA ILE A 34 -7.62 1.48 -1.29
C ILE A 34 -7.32 0.31 -2.24
N ASP A 35 -8.22 -0.64 -2.32
CA ASP A 35 -8.15 -1.77 -3.25
C ASP A 35 -8.80 -1.41 -4.61
N GLU A 36 -8.86 -2.40 -5.51
CA GLU A 36 -9.49 -2.23 -6.84
C GLU A 36 -11.02 -2.04 -6.79
N SER A 37 -11.66 -2.45 -5.70
CA SER A 37 -13.10 -2.24 -5.46
C SER A 37 -13.40 -0.89 -4.80
N LEU A 38 -12.40 -0.02 -4.65
CA LEU A 38 -12.48 1.28 -3.97
C LEU A 38 -12.74 1.18 -2.46
N SER A 39 -12.54 0.01 -1.86
CA SER A 39 -12.66 -0.18 -0.42
C SER A 39 -11.40 0.34 0.26
N THR A 40 -11.58 0.94 1.45
CA THR A 40 -10.44 1.45 2.21
C THR A 40 -9.67 0.30 2.83
N VAL A 41 -8.40 0.17 2.44
CA VAL A 41 -7.46 -0.79 3.01
C VAL A 41 -6.81 -0.21 4.26
N GLY A 42 -6.42 1.07 4.23
CA GLY A 42 -5.68 1.66 5.33
C GLY A 42 -5.08 3.04 5.01
N ARG A 43 -4.05 3.39 5.77
CA ARG A 43 -3.32 4.65 5.62
C ARG A 43 -1.83 4.41 5.46
N VAL A 44 -1.20 5.12 4.52
CA VAL A 44 0.25 5.08 4.34
C VAL A 44 0.93 5.71 5.55
N VAL A 45 1.85 4.98 6.17
CA VAL A 45 2.61 5.46 7.35
C VAL A 45 4.10 5.59 7.09
N ASP A 46 4.62 4.90 6.07
CA ASP A 46 6.04 5.01 5.69
C ASP A 46 6.26 4.68 4.21
N VAL A 47 7.33 5.24 3.65
CA VAL A 47 7.84 4.95 2.30
C VAL A 47 9.35 4.77 2.40
N PHE A 48 9.82 3.56 2.08
CA PHE A 48 11.21 3.16 2.36
C PHE A 48 11.80 2.28 1.24
N GLY A 49 13.11 2.02 1.32
CA GLY A 49 13.82 1.18 0.34
C GLY A 49 14.32 1.93 -0.90
N PRO A 50 14.57 1.24 -2.02
CA PRO A 50 15.18 1.83 -3.22
C PRO A 50 14.32 2.94 -3.82
N THR A 51 14.92 4.09 -4.15
CA THR A 51 14.19 5.25 -4.70
C THR A 51 13.59 4.99 -6.08
N SER A 52 14.17 4.07 -6.85
CA SER A 52 13.64 3.64 -8.16
C SER A 52 12.36 2.83 -8.06
N GLN A 53 12.17 2.13 -6.93
CA GLN A 53 11.00 1.28 -6.69
C GLN A 53 10.90 1.07 -5.17
N PRO A 54 10.22 1.98 -4.44
CA PRO A 54 10.17 1.88 -2.99
C PRO A 54 9.18 0.81 -2.52
N TYR A 55 9.22 0.54 -1.23
CA TYR A 55 8.15 -0.13 -0.48
C TYR A 55 7.32 0.90 0.26
N ILE A 56 6.07 0.56 0.54
CA ILE A 56 5.15 1.39 1.31
C ILE A 56 4.63 0.56 2.48
N ALA A 57 4.66 1.13 3.68
CA ALA A 57 3.97 0.56 4.84
C ALA A 57 2.60 1.22 5.01
N ILE A 58 1.59 0.37 5.21
CA ILE A 58 0.20 0.79 5.39
C ILE A 58 -0.30 0.22 6.71
N THR A 59 -0.87 1.07 7.57
CA THR A 59 -1.66 0.60 8.71
C THR A 59 -3.06 0.26 8.21
N PRO A 60 -3.48 -1.02 8.27
CA PRO A 60 -4.79 -1.44 7.79
C PRO A 60 -5.90 -0.89 8.71
N VAL A 61 -7.08 -0.68 8.13
CA VAL A 61 -8.30 -0.47 8.95
C VAL A 61 -8.73 -1.79 9.60
N GLU A 62 -9.46 -1.72 10.72
CA GLU A 62 -9.87 -2.90 11.49
C GLU A 62 -10.70 -3.91 10.67
N THR A 63 -11.44 -3.43 9.68
CA THR A 63 -12.26 -4.27 8.79
C THR A 63 -11.45 -4.97 7.69
N CYS A 64 -10.18 -4.62 7.52
CA CYS A 64 -9.32 -5.21 6.49
C CYS A 64 -8.64 -6.47 7.04
N SER A 65 -9.05 -7.65 6.55
CA SER A 65 -8.35 -8.90 6.84
C SER A 65 -7.00 -8.93 6.14
N PRO A 66 -5.87 -9.04 6.87
CA PRO A 66 -4.54 -9.08 6.24
C PRO A 66 -4.36 -10.27 5.29
N ALA A 67 -5.04 -11.39 5.54
CA ALA A 67 -4.97 -12.56 4.66
C ALA A 67 -5.69 -12.33 3.32
N ALA A 68 -6.73 -11.50 3.30
CA ALA A 68 -7.50 -11.19 2.09
C ALA A 68 -6.78 -10.20 1.16
N ILE A 69 -5.81 -9.43 1.68
CA ILE A 69 -5.17 -8.34 0.94
C ILE A 69 -3.77 -8.72 0.41
N LEU A 70 -3.22 -9.87 0.81
CA LEU A 70 -1.93 -10.33 0.31
C LEU A 70 -2.02 -10.65 -1.19
N GLY A 71 -1.10 -10.09 -1.98
CA GLY A 71 -1.11 -10.21 -3.44
C GLY A 71 -2.06 -9.25 -4.16
N GLU A 72 -2.88 -8.48 -3.41
CA GLU A 72 -3.81 -7.53 -3.99
C GLU A 72 -3.13 -6.25 -4.48
N LYS A 73 -3.78 -5.60 -5.46
CA LYS A 73 -3.35 -4.31 -5.99
C LYS A 73 -3.86 -3.18 -5.11
N ILE A 74 -2.97 -2.24 -4.80
CA ILE A 74 -3.29 -1.09 -3.94
C ILE A 74 -3.15 0.21 -4.72
N TYR A 75 -4.03 1.14 -4.42
CA TYR A 75 -4.07 2.48 -5.01
C TYR A 75 -4.05 3.54 -3.91
N ALA A 76 -3.42 4.68 -4.18
CA ALA A 76 -3.52 5.87 -3.35
C ALA A 76 -4.65 6.77 -3.85
N LYS A 77 -5.43 7.26 -2.89
CA LYS A 77 -6.38 8.35 -3.06
C LYS A 77 -5.88 9.62 -2.40
#